data_AF-W1X2F8-F1
#
_entry.id   AF-W1X2F8-F1
#
_cell.length_a   1.000
_cell.length_b   1.000
_cell.length_c   1.000
_cell.angle_alpha   90.00
_cell.angle_beta   90.00
_cell.angle_gamma   90.00
#
_symmetry.space_group_name_H-M   'P 1'
#
loop_
_entity.id
_entity.type
_entity.pdbx_description
1 polymer ?
#
loop_
_entity_poly.entity_id
_entity_poly.type
_entity_poly.pdbx_seq_one_letter_code
_entity_poly.pdbx_strand_id
1 'polypeptide(L)'
;HVKRDYSKIFEKYIALGPNIENKMGAHGMAWDVSDEYKTLYDQNGVIDNPEFISHGRPSIYECKEACNVVLTLSSCTNGKLAVRSWKAMEEKTGLSGLEKNAKGREQEKITFDDMVRQPRFIISSVTSTGKNDKNRRYSPFTTS
;
A
#
# COMPACT_ATOMS: atom_id res chain seq x y z
N HIS A 1 8.06 -22.89 -12.83
CA HIS A 1 7.64 -23.58 -11.58
C HIS A 1 7.93 -22.67 -10.39
N VAL A 2 7.02 -22.56 -9.42
CA VAL A 2 7.23 -21.74 -8.20
C VAL A 2 7.82 -22.62 -7.11
N LYS A 3 9.01 -22.26 -6.59
CA LYS A 3 9.68 -22.99 -5.50
C LYS A 3 8.89 -22.80 -4.19
N ARG A 4 8.56 -23.89 -3.52
CA ARG A 4 7.88 -23.90 -2.22
C ARG A 4 8.70 -24.74 -1.25
N ASP A 5 8.90 -24.19 -0.06
CA ASP A 5 9.46 -24.92 1.07
C ASP A 5 8.39 -24.91 2.16
N TYR A 6 7.76 -26.07 2.33
CA TYR A 6 6.63 -26.25 3.24
C TYR A 6 7.06 -26.37 4.72
N SER A 7 8.36 -26.60 4.99
CA SER A 7 8.86 -26.56 6.38
C SER A 7 8.90 -25.14 6.95
N LYS A 8 8.83 -24.13 6.09
CA LYS A 8 9.00 -22.70 6.41
C LYS A 8 7.71 -21.89 6.31
N ILE A 9 6.54 -22.54 6.35
CA ILE A 9 5.24 -21.87 6.16
C ILE A 9 5.02 -20.81 7.22
N PHE A 10 5.10 -21.20 8.50
CA PHE A 10 4.83 -20.30 9.62
C PHE A 10 5.80 -19.11 9.63
N GLU A 11 7.10 -19.38 9.48
CA GLU A 11 8.14 -18.35 9.42
C GLU A 11 7.85 -17.30 8.35
N LYS A 12 7.37 -17.72 7.17
CA LYS A 12 6.98 -16.82 6.07
C LYS A 12 5.63 -16.16 6.28
N TYR A 13 4.71 -16.82 6.99
CA TYR A 13 3.35 -16.33 7.21
C TYR A 13 3.32 -15.11 8.14
N ILE A 14 4.21 -15.08 9.13
CA ILE A 14 4.26 -14.03 10.15
C ILE A 14 5.10 -12.82 9.74
N ALA A 15 5.68 -12.80 8.54
CA ALA A 15 6.59 -11.76 8.09
C ALA A 15 6.22 -11.20 6.72
N LEU A 16 6.43 -9.90 6.52
CA LEU A 16 6.29 -9.30 5.21
C LEU A 16 7.44 -9.74 4.29
N GLY A 17 7.09 -10.47 3.24
CA GLY A 17 8.06 -11.06 2.32
C GLY A 17 8.78 -10.02 1.43
N PRO A 18 9.96 -10.37 0.89
CA PRO A 18 10.84 -9.43 0.18
C PRO A 18 10.33 -8.99 -1.20
N ASN A 19 9.39 -9.72 -1.81
CA ASN A 19 8.98 -9.46 -3.20
C ASN A 19 8.27 -8.11 -3.38
N ILE A 20 7.65 -7.58 -2.32
CA ILE A 20 6.94 -6.30 -2.33
C ILE A 20 7.84 -5.13 -1.93
N GLU A 21 9.09 -5.38 -1.54
CA GLU A 21 10.01 -4.38 -0.99
C GLU A 21 10.24 -3.19 -1.93
N ASN A 22 10.21 -3.42 -3.25
CA ASN A 22 10.52 -2.38 -4.23
C ASN A 22 9.28 -1.84 -4.95
N LYS A 23 8.42 -2.71 -5.48
CA LYS A 23 7.30 -2.33 -6.34
C LYS A 23 6.04 -3.06 -5.96
N MET A 24 4.92 -2.35 -6.10
CA MET A 24 3.57 -2.90 -6.06
C MET A 24 2.81 -2.44 -7.30
N GLY A 25 1.76 -3.14 -7.67
CA GLY A 25 0.97 -2.80 -8.84
C GLY A 25 -0.42 -3.39 -8.83
N ALA A 26 -1.29 -2.80 -9.64
CA ALA A 26 -2.65 -3.24 -9.87
C ALA A 26 -3.11 -2.80 -11.26
N HIS A 27 -4.04 -3.54 -11.87
CA HIS A 27 -4.63 -3.22 -13.18
C HIS A 27 -3.60 -2.93 -14.29
N GLY A 28 -2.47 -3.64 -14.24
CA GLY A 28 -1.36 -3.50 -15.18
C GLY A 28 -0.61 -2.18 -15.08
N MET A 29 -0.66 -1.52 -13.93
CA MET A 29 0.23 -0.42 -13.53
C MET A 29 1.11 -0.90 -12.38
N ALA A 30 2.30 -0.33 -12.24
CA ALA A 30 3.20 -0.60 -11.13
C ALA A 30 3.89 0.69 -10.69
N TRP A 31 4.18 0.82 -9.41
CA TRP A 31 4.86 1.97 -8.82
C TRP A 31 5.81 1.54 -7.70
N ASP A 32 6.77 2.41 -7.41
CA ASP A 32 7.72 2.21 -6.33
C ASP A 32 7.03 2.37 -4.96
N VAL A 33 7.33 1.44 -4.06
CA VAL A 33 6.85 1.44 -2.66
C VAL A 33 8.02 1.38 -1.66
N SER A 34 9.26 1.52 -2.14
CA SER A 34 10.47 1.21 -1.36
C SER A 34 10.61 2.04 -0.10
N ASP A 35 10.28 3.33 -0.17
CA ASP A 35 10.32 4.22 1.00
C ASP A 35 9.23 3.91 2.00
N GLU A 36 8.01 3.62 1.55
CA GLU A 36 6.89 3.28 2.42
C GLU A 36 7.03 1.88 3.03
N TYR A 37 7.60 0.92 2.29
CA TYR A 37 7.99 -0.38 2.83
C TYR A 37 8.99 -0.25 3.97
N LYS A 38 10.01 0.62 3.83
CA LYS A 38 11.00 0.87 4.88
C LYS A 38 10.39 1.38 6.18
N THR A 39 9.29 2.14 6.11
CA THR A 39 8.61 2.61 7.34
C THR A 39 7.99 1.49 8.16
N LEU A 40 7.71 0.32 7.56
CA LEU A 40 7.11 -0.81 8.25
C LEU A 40 8.06 -1.48 9.25
N TYR A 41 9.37 -1.31 9.09
CA TYR A 41 10.35 -1.76 10.08
C TYR A 41 10.15 -1.07 11.43
N ASP A 42 9.97 0.26 11.39
CA ASP A 42 9.75 1.05 12.60
C ASP A 42 8.32 0.90 13.13
N GLN A 43 7.33 0.75 12.23
CA GLN A 43 5.91 0.65 12.61
C GLN A 43 5.53 -0.68 13.22
N ASN A 44 6.05 -1.79 12.68
CA ASN A 44 5.67 -3.14 13.08
C ASN A 44 6.78 -3.87 13.85
N GLY A 45 7.99 -3.30 13.93
CA GLY A 45 9.16 -4.05 14.36
C GLY A 45 9.54 -5.14 13.35
N VAL A 46 10.40 -6.05 13.79
CA VAL A 46 10.93 -7.14 12.94
C VAL A 46 10.75 -8.49 13.61
N ILE A 47 10.78 -9.55 12.79
CA ILE A 47 10.90 -10.92 13.31
C ILE A 47 12.26 -11.10 13.99
N ASP A 48 12.23 -11.13 15.31
CA ASP A 48 13.40 -11.30 16.18
C ASP A 48 13.60 -12.78 16.57
N ASN A 49 13.74 -13.64 15.56
CA ASN A 49 14.15 -15.03 15.75
C ASN A 49 15.21 -15.39 14.70
N PRO A 50 16.48 -15.60 15.09
CA PRO A 50 17.59 -15.83 14.15
C PRO A 50 17.47 -17.15 13.38
N GLU A 51 16.71 -18.12 13.87
CA GLU A 51 16.50 -19.41 13.20
C GLU A 51 15.47 -19.34 12.06
N PHE A 52 14.67 -18.26 12.03
CA PHE A 52 13.63 -18.09 11.02
C PHE A 52 14.19 -17.51 9.73
N ILE A 53 13.77 -18.04 8.59
CA ILE A 53 14.11 -17.50 7.26
C ILE A 53 13.63 -16.04 7.08
N SER A 54 12.67 -15.62 7.89
CA SER A 54 12.11 -14.27 7.93
C SER A 54 12.79 -13.34 8.92
N HIS A 55 13.86 -13.76 9.61
CA HIS A 55 14.58 -12.93 10.56
C HIS A 55 14.93 -11.55 9.97
N GLY A 56 14.67 -10.50 10.75
CA GLY A 56 14.95 -9.12 10.35
C GLY A 56 13.99 -8.59 9.28
N ARG A 57 12.87 -9.25 8.98
CA ARG A 57 11.80 -8.71 8.12
C ARG A 57 10.69 -8.07 8.94
N PRO A 58 9.93 -7.10 8.38
CA PRO A 58 8.81 -6.49 9.09
C PRO A 58 7.81 -7.54 9.58
N SER A 59 7.42 -7.45 10.85
CA SER A 59 6.43 -8.37 11.42
C SER A 59 5.03 -8.13 10.83
N ILE A 60 4.30 -9.22 10.64
CA ILE A 60 2.84 -9.27 10.42
C ILE A 60 2.21 -10.37 11.29
N TYR A 61 2.84 -10.67 12.43
CA TYR A 61 2.40 -11.69 13.37
C TYR A 61 1.06 -11.33 14.00
N GLU A 62 0.93 -10.10 14.48
CA GLU A 62 -0.31 -9.59 15.06
C GLU A 62 -1.23 -8.99 13.99
N CYS A 63 -2.54 -9.05 14.21
CA CYS A 63 -3.51 -8.49 13.26
C CYS A 63 -3.28 -6.99 12.99
N LYS A 64 -2.87 -6.22 14.01
CA LYS A 64 -2.56 -4.79 13.86
C LYS A 64 -1.42 -4.56 12.86
N GLU A 65 -0.37 -5.38 12.92
CA GLU A 65 0.79 -5.29 12.04
C GLU A 65 0.41 -5.60 10.59
N ALA A 66 -0.37 -6.66 10.37
CA ALA A 66 -0.92 -6.99 9.07
C ALA A 66 -1.79 -5.86 8.50
N CYS A 67 -2.64 -5.24 9.33
CA CYS A 67 -3.42 -4.07 8.93
C CYS A 67 -2.54 -2.87 8.58
N ASN A 68 -1.49 -2.58 9.37
CA ASN A 68 -0.54 -1.51 9.08
C ASN A 68 0.12 -1.69 7.71
N VAL A 69 0.48 -2.92 7.33
CA VAL A 69 1.03 -3.21 5.98
C VAL A 69 0.02 -2.84 4.90
N VAL A 70 -1.22 -3.30 5.02
CA VAL A 70 -2.28 -3.01 4.04
C VAL A 70 -2.49 -1.50 3.89
N LEU A 71 -2.55 -0.78 5.01
CA LEU A 71 -2.78 0.66 5.03
C LEU A 71 -1.58 1.46 4.49
N THR A 72 -0.36 1.02 4.79
CA THR A 72 0.87 1.71 4.36
C THR A 72 1.13 1.51 2.87
N LEU A 73 0.90 0.31 2.34
CA LEU A 73 1.22 -0.02 0.94
C LEU A 73 0.07 0.21 -0.05
N SER A 74 -1.15 0.46 0.44
CA SER A 74 -2.30 0.75 -0.42
C SER A 74 -2.34 2.21 -0.87
N SER A 75 -2.50 2.42 -2.18
CA SER A 75 -2.77 3.74 -2.76
C SER A 75 -4.12 4.34 -2.37
N CYS A 76 -5.03 3.57 -1.76
CA CYS A 76 -6.29 4.09 -1.23
C CYS A 76 -6.13 4.73 0.16
N THR A 77 -5.01 4.51 0.85
CA THR A 77 -4.80 4.91 2.25
C THR A 77 -3.49 5.65 2.48
N ASN A 78 -2.58 5.61 1.51
CA ASN A 78 -1.32 6.35 1.50
C ASN A 78 -1.26 7.33 0.33
N GLY A 79 -1.26 8.62 0.62
CA GLY A 79 -1.33 9.69 -0.37
C GLY A 79 -0.15 9.72 -1.33
N LYS A 80 1.06 9.37 -0.88
CA LYS A 80 2.23 9.29 -1.77
C LYS A 80 2.06 8.19 -2.80
N LEU A 81 1.61 7.02 -2.36
CA LEU A 81 1.36 5.89 -3.26
C LEU A 81 0.17 6.16 -4.18
N ALA A 82 -0.84 6.89 -3.70
CA ALA A 82 -1.93 7.37 -4.55
C ALA A 82 -1.40 8.23 -5.71
N VAL A 83 -0.57 9.23 -5.43
CA VAL A 83 0.05 10.09 -6.46
C VAL A 83 0.92 9.28 -7.41
N ARG A 84 1.77 8.38 -6.90
CA ARG A 84 2.61 7.50 -7.75
C ARG A 84 1.77 6.59 -8.64
N SER A 85 0.65 6.08 -8.12
CA SER A 85 -0.24 5.23 -8.90
C SER A 85 -0.86 6.01 -10.08
N TRP A 86 -1.28 7.26 -9.86
CA TRP A 86 -1.79 8.13 -10.93
C TRP A 86 -0.72 8.48 -11.97
N LYS A 87 0.53 8.73 -11.55
CA LYS A 87 1.66 8.91 -12.48
C LYS A 87 1.87 7.68 -13.36
N ALA A 88 1.81 6.48 -12.77
CA ALA A 88 1.90 5.24 -13.54
C ALA A 88 0.74 5.09 -14.55
N MET A 89 -0.44 5.64 -14.24
CA MET A 89 -1.55 5.67 -15.20
C MET A 89 -1.34 6.67 -16.33
N GLU A 90 -0.76 7.84 -16.06
CA GLU A 90 -0.36 8.81 -17.07
C GLU A 90 0.63 8.19 -18.06
N GLU A 91 1.68 7.53 -17.55
CA GLU A 91 2.67 6.82 -18.36
C GLU A 91 2.03 5.75 -19.27
N LYS A 92 1.05 5.00 -18.73
CA LYS A 92 0.38 3.93 -19.48
C LYS A 92 -0.59 4.45 -20.53
N THR A 93 -1.25 5.58 -20.29
CA THR A 93 -2.34 6.10 -21.14
C THR A 93 -1.92 7.22 -22.08
N GLY A 94 -0.80 7.90 -21.79
CA GLY A 94 -0.39 9.13 -22.46
C GLY A 94 -1.17 10.38 -22.05
N LEU A 95 -2.12 10.26 -21.12
CA LEU A 95 -2.84 11.40 -20.54
C LEU A 95 -1.95 12.11 -19.51
N SER A 96 -2.23 13.39 -19.26
CA SER A 96 -1.48 14.20 -18.29
C SER A 96 -2.40 14.88 -17.28
N GLY A 97 -1.86 15.16 -16.10
CA GLY A 97 -2.56 15.86 -15.02
C GLY A 97 -3.53 14.98 -14.24
N LEU A 98 -3.44 13.66 -14.31
CA LEU A 98 -4.21 12.72 -13.49
C LEU A 98 -3.73 12.70 -12.03
N GLU A 99 -2.46 13.02 -11.75
CA GLU A 99 -1.93 13.08 -10.38
C GLU A 99 -2.71 14.04 -9.46
N LYS A 100 -3.37 15.06 -10.04
CA LYS A 100 -4.24 16.02 -9.33
C LYS A 100 -5.34 15.33 -8.53
N ASN A 101 -5.75 14.11 -8.93
CA ASN A 101 -6.79 13.33 -8.27
C ASN A 101 -6.39 12.93 -6.83
N ALA A 102 -5.09 12.81 -6.54
CA ALA A 102 -4.58 12.50 -5.22
C ALA A 102 -3.70 13.61 -4.61
N LYS A 103 -3.18 14.54 -5.42
CA LYS A 103 -2.17 15.52 -5.00
C LYS A 103 -2.53 16.32 -3.75
N GLY A 104 -3.79 16.72 -3.61
CA GLY A 104 -4.28 17.47 -2.43
C GLY A 104 -4.25 16.69 -1.11
N ARG A 105 -4.06 15.36 -1.17
CA ARG A 105 -3.97 14.46 0.00
C ARG A 105 -2.66 13.68 0.02
N GLU A 106 -1.62 14.14 -0.70
CA GLU A 106 -0.35 13.41 -0.85
C GLU A 106 0.35 13.10 0.48
N GLN A 107 0.23 13.99 1.46
CA GLN A 107 0.85 13.82 2.79
C GLN A 107 0.02 12.95 3.74
N GLU A 108 -1.18 12.53 3.34
CA GLU A 108 -2.07 11.76 4.20
C GLU A 108 -1.65 10.30 4.27
N LYS A 109 -1.60 9.76 5.49
CA LYS A 109 -1.43 8.34 5.78
C LYS A 109 -2.51 7.91 6.76
N ILE A 110 -3.43 7.08 6.30
CA ILE A 110 -4.50 6.54 7.15
C ILE A 110 -3.90 5.38 7.95
N THR A 111 -3.80 5.53 9.27
CA THR A 111 -3.25 4.47 10.15
C THR A 111 -4.34 3.61 10.78
N PHE A 112 -3.95 2.46 11.34
CA PHE A 112 -4.89 1.62 12.08
C PHE A 112 -5.53 2.37 13.26
N ASP A 113 -4.71 3.12 14.01
CA ASP A 113 -5.17 3.89 15.15
C ASP A 113 -6.11 5.04 14.74
N ASP A 114 -5.93 5.61 13.55
CA ASP A 114 -6.89 6.57 13.00
C ASP A 114 -8.25 5.96 12.76
N MET A 115 -8.31 4.75 12.19
CA MET A 115 -9.57 4.05 11.90
C MET A 115 -10.29 3.62 13.19
N VAL A 116 -9.54 3.17 14.20
CA VAL A 116 -10.09 2.83 15.52
C VAL A 116 -10.74 4.06 16.15
N ARG A 117 -10.10 5.24 16.05
CA ARG A 117 -10.66 6.49 16.55
C ARG A 117 -11.91 6.91 15.80
N GLN A 118 -11.87 6.86 14.47
CA GLN A 118 -13.00 7.24 13.61
C GLN A 118 -12.79 6.71 12.18
N PRO A 119 -13.85 6.22 11.51
CA PRO A 119 -13.79 5.89 10.09
C PRO A 119 -13.21 7.03 9.24
N ARG A 120 -12.34 6.67 8.28
CA ARG A 120 -11.66 7.61 7.37
C ARG A 120 -12.16 7.43 5.95
N PHE A 121 -12.25 8.55 5.21
CA PHE A 121 -12.50 8.50 3.78
C PHE A 121 -11.22 8.12 3.05
N ILE A 122 -11.28 7.10 2.20
CA ILE A 122 -10.14 6.68 1.38
C ILE A 122 -9.74 7.75 0.36
N ILE A 123 -8.50 7.66 -0.11
CA ILE A 123 -7.89 8.53 -1.12
C ILE A 123 -8.26 8.00 -2.51
N SER A 124 -8.45 8.91 -3.47
CA SER A 124 -8.69 8.51 -4.86
C SER A 124 -7.45 7.82 -5.45
N SER A 125 -7.66 6.63 -6.01
CA SER A 125 -6.61 5.73 -6.49
C SER A 125 -6.98 5.19 -7.86
N VAL A 126 -5.97 4.87 -8.67
CA VAL A 126 -6.11 4.23 -9.99
C VAL A 126 -6.75 2.84 -9.95
N THR A 127 -6.86 2.25 -8.76
CA THR A 127 -7.56 0.98 -8.54
C THR A 127 -9.08 1.12 -8.56
N SER A 128 -9.59 2.35 -8.71
CA SER A 128 -11.00 2.66 -8.81
C SER A 128 -11.28 3.55 -10.03
N THR A 129 -12.51 3.49 -10.55
CA THR A 129 -12.93 4.28 -11.72
C THR A 129 -13.60 5.59 -11.34
N GLY A 130 -13.74 5.90 -10.04
CA GLY A 130 -14.40 7.11 -9.58
C GLY A 130 -13.53 7.99 -8.70
N LYS A 131 -13.84 9.29 -8.74
CA LYS A 131 -13.25 10.29 -7.84
C LYS A 131 -14.15 10.47 -6.62
N ASN A 132 -13.52 10.55 -5.45
CA ASN A 132 -14.14 11.01 -4.22
C ASN A 132 -13.48 12.33 -3.83
N ASP A 133 -14.24 13.42 -3.81
CA ASP A 133 -13.77 14.70 -3.26
C ASP A 133 -14.82 15.31 -2.35
N LYS A 134 -14.48 16.44 -1.70
CA LYS A 134 -15.37 17.10 -0.74
C LYS A 134 -16.68 17.59 -1.37
N ASN A 135 -16.70 17.76 -2.69
CA ASN A 135 -17.82 18.35 -3.42
C ASN A 135 -18.65 17.30 -4.17
N ARG A 136 -18.17 16.06 -4.29
CA ARG A 136 -18.83 15.00 -5.03
C ARG A 136 -18.67 13.62 -4.38
N ARG A 137 -19.79 12.92 -4.24
CA ARG A 137 -19.81 11.49 -3.90
C ARG A 137 -19.22 10.66 -5.03
N TYR A 138 -18.71 9.47 -4.69
CA TYR A 138 -18.23 8.49 -5.65
C TYR A 138 -19.19 8.35 -6.83
N SER A 139 -18.66 8.44 -8.05
CA SER A 139 -19.38 8.13 -9.27
C SER A 139 -18.44 7.36 -10.19
N PRO A 140 -18.83 6.19 -10.72
CA PRO A 140 -17.96 5.42 -11.59
C PRO A 140 -17.66 6.18 -12.89
N PHE A 141 -16.48 5.95 -13.46
CA PHE A 141 -15.97 6.55 -14.70
C PHE A 141 -15.83 8.08 -14.68
N THR A 142 -15.29 8.63 -13.58
CA THR A 142 -15.15 10.09 -13.36
C THR A 142 -13.72 10.54 -13.03
N THR A 143 -12.72 9.76 -13.47
CA THR A 143 -11.31 9.97 -13.12
C THR A 143 -10.51 10.82 -14.11
N SER A 144 -11.13 11.22 -15.23
CA SER A 144 -10.58 12.15 -16.23
C SER A 144 -10.63 13.62 -15.79
#